data_AF-U5PV62-F1
#
_entry.id   AF-U5PV62-F1
#
_cell.length_a   1.000
_cell.length_b   1.000
_cell.length_c   1.000
_cell.angle_alpha   90.00
_cell.angle_beta   90.00
_cell.angle_gamma   90.00
#
_symmetry.space_group_name_H-M   'P 1'
#
loop_
_entity.id
_entity.type
_entity.pdbx_description
1 polymer ?
#
loop_
_entity_poly.entity_id
_entity_poly.type
_entity_poly.pdbx_seq_one_letter_code
_entity_poly.pdbx_strand_id
1 'polypeptide(L)'
;QYNSYTTDMVKAVIAGMHRASMDRRVVAVVFTAMGDKAFCTGGNTKEYSEYYALKPTEYAAYMDLFNAMVDAILNCKKPVICRVNGMRVAGGQEIGM
;
A
#
# COMPACT_ATOMS: atom_id res chain seq x y z
N GLN A 1 -11.54 -1.76 5.84
CA GLN A 1 -11.88 -2.94 6.69
C GLN A 1 -10.76 -3.95 6.55
N TYR A 2 -10.36 -4.67 7.61
CA TYR A 2 -9.26 -5.67 7.53
C TYR A 2 -8.00 -5.17 6.80
N ASN A 3 -7.59 -3.93 7.10
CA ASN A 3 -6.44 -3.27 6.47
C ASN A 3 -6.52 -3.16 4.94
N SER A 4 -7.73 -3.16 4.36
CA SER A 4 -7.94 -2.76 2.96
C SER A 4 -7.40 -1.34 2.74
N TYR A 5 -6.56 -1.13 1.73
CA TYR A 5 -5.93 0.18 1.52
C TYR A 5 -6.94 1.22 1.04
N THR A 6 -6.92 2.36 1.72
CA THR A 6 -7.58 3.59 1.29
C THR A 6 -6.60 4.45 0.50
N THR A 7 -7.10 5.47 -0.19
CA THR A 7 -6.22 6.45 -0.87
C THR A 7 -5.18 7.06 0.07
N ASP A 8 -5.56 7.34 1.32
CA ASP A 8 -4.63 7.89 2.30
C ASP A 8 -3.54 6.89 2.70
N MET A 9 -3.89 5.60 2.81
CA MET A 9 -2.90 4.56 3.07
C MET A 9 -1.92 4.43 1.89
N VAL A 10 -2.41 4.51 0.64
CA VAL A 10 -1.57 4.48 -0.56
C VAL A 10 -0.53 5.61 -0.52
N LYS A 11 -0.97 6.84 -0.24
CA LYS A 11 -0.07 8.02 -0.09
C LYS A 11 0.92 7.83 1.06
N ALA A 12 0.47 7.30 2.20
CA ALA A 12 1.31 7.10 3.37
C ALA A 12 2.41 6.06 3.12
N VAL A 13 2.11 4.97 2.38
CA VAL A 13 3.10 3.96 2.01
C VAL A 13 4.17 4.56 1.08
N ILE A 14 3.77 5.32 0.06
CA ILE A 14 4.69 6.04 -0.84
C ILE A 14 5.64 6.93 -0.02
N ALA A 15 5.07 7.78 0.84
CA ALA A 15 5.85 8.69 1.68
C ALA A 15 6.79 7.95 2.65
N GLY A 16 6.33 6.82 3.21
CA GLY A 16 7.11 5.97 4.12
C GLY A 16 8.32 5.35 3.44
N MET A 17 8.12 4.74 2.26
CA MET A 17 9.21 4.12 1.48
C MET A 17 10.22 5.16 0.99
N HIS A 18 9.73 6.32 0.54
CA HIS A 18 10.61 7.43 0.16
C HIS A 18 11.45 7.92 1.35
N ARG A 19 10.83 8.13 2.52
CA ARG A 19 11.54 8.54 3.74
C ARG A 19 12.62 7.53 4.14
N ALA A 20 12.28 6.24 4.16
CA ALA A 20 13.21 5.18 4.48
C ALA A 20 14.39 5.12 3.49
N SER A 21 14.10 5.31 2.20
CA SER A 21 15.12 5.35 1.15
C SER A 21 16.14 6.47 1.34
N MET A 22 15.71 7.62 1.86
CA MET A 22 16.55 8.81 2.02
C MET A 22 17.27 8.89 3.37
N ASP A 23 16.85 8.14 4.40
CA ASP A 23 17.53 8.13 5.69
C ASP A 23 18.75 7.18 5.67
N ARG A 24 19.94 7.74 5.92
CA ARG A 24 21.20 6.98 5.97
C ARG A 24 21.29 6.05 7.18
N ARG A 25 20.52 6.31 8.25
CA ARG A 25 20.48 5.48 9.46
C ARG A 25 19.59 4.26 9.30
N VAL A 26 18.68 4.28 8.33
CA VAL A 26 17.81 3.13 8.02
C VAL A 26 18.59 2.12 7.19
N VAL A 27 18.58 0.87 7.64
CA VAL A 27 19.28 -0.26 6.99
C VAL A 27 18.32 -1.25 6.32
N ALA A 28 17.05 -1.27 6.72
CA ALA A 28 15.98 -2.08 6.15
C ALA A 28 14.61 -1.50 6.52
N VAL A 29 13.57 -1.91 5.81
CA VAL A 29 12.16 -1.60 6.10
C VAL A 29 11.44 -2.91 6.41
N VAL A 30 10.70 -2.96 7.52
CA VAL A 30 9.75 -4.05 7.77
C VAL A 30 8.35 -3.53 7.45
N PHE A 31 7.74 -4.06 6.39
CA PHE A 31 6.38 -3.70 6.01
C PHE A 31 5.41 -4.74 6.55
N THR A 32 4.48 -4.29 7.40
CA THR A 32 3.53 -5.14 8.14
C THR A 32 2.29 -4.33 8.46
N ALA A 33 1.21 -5.03 8.84
CA ALA A 33 -0.03 -4.36 9.20
C ALA A 33 -0.21 -4.26 10.72
N MET A 34 -1.11 -3.40 11.16
CA MET A 34 -1.55 -3.36 12.56
C MET A 34 -2.53 -4.50 12.86
N GLY A 35 -2.43 -5.08 14.05
CA GLY A 35 -3.24 -6.22 14.48
C GLY A 35 -2.70 -7.57 13.98
N ASP A 36 -3.56 -8.59 13.98
CA ASP A 36 -3.22 -10.00 13.68
C ASP A 36 -4.22 -10.70 12.74
N LYS A 37 -5.33 -10.04 12.39
CA LYS A 37 -6.38 -10.65 11.55
C LYS A 37 -6.06 -10.58 10.06
N ALA A 38 -5.53 -9.45 9.60
CA ALA A 38 -5.28 -9.20 8.19
C ALA A 38 -4.01 -8.36 8.01
N PHE A 39 -3.17 -8.77 7.07
CA PHE A 39 -2.15 -7.89 6.53
C PHE A 39 -2.81 -6.83 5.65
N CYS A 40 -3.49 -7.26 4.60
CA CYS A 40 -4.24 -6.39 3.68
C CYS A 40 -5.19 -7.25 2.83
N THR A 41 -6.46 -6.88 2.78
CA THR A 41 -7.47 -7.57 1.96
C THR A 41 -7.67 -6.93 0.58
N GLY A 42 -6.76 -6.07 0.13
CA GLY A 42 -6.83 -5.38 -1.15
C GLY A 42 -7.44 -3.98 -1.07
N GLY A 43 -7.95 -3.48 -2.19
CA GLY A 43 -8.55 -2.16 -2.30
C GLY A 43 -9.80 -1.99 -1.43
N ASN A 44 -9.99 -0.79 -0.89
CA ASN A 44 -11.18 -0.47 -0.10
C ASN A 44 -12.41 -0.35 -1.02
N THR A 45 -13.20 -1.42 -1.12
CA THR A 45 -14.41 -1.48 -1.96
C THR A 45 -15.47 -0.46 -1.58
N LYS A 46 -15.55 -0.06 -0.31
CA LYS A 46 -16.47 0.99 0.15
C LYS A 46 -16.07 2.34 -0.46
N GLU A 47 -14.80 2.73 -0.33
CA GLU A 47 -14.27 3.95 -0.94
C GLU A 47 -14.43 3.92 -2.46
N TYR A 48 -14.19 2.77 -3.09
CA TYR A 48 -14.42 2.59 -4.52
C TYR A 48 -15.87 2.86 -4.90
N SER A 49 -16.82 2.27 -4.18
CA SER A 49 -18.25 2.44 -4.45
C SER A 49 -18.76 3.86 -4.17
N GLU A 50 -18.26 4.53 -3.13
CA GLU A 50 -18.76 5.83 -2.68
C GLU A 50 -18.12 6.99 -3.43
N TYR A 51 -16.86 6.88 -3.83
CA TYR A 51 -16.13 7.98 -4.44
C TYR A 51 -15.79 7.76 -5.92
N TYR A 52 -15.28 6.59 -6.28
CA TYR A 52 -14.70 6.33 -7.60
C TYR A 52 -15.68 5.78 -8.63
N ALA A 53 -16.74 5.10 -8.17
CA ALA A 53 -17.76 4.57 -9.06
C ALA A 53 -18.33 5.68 -9.94
N LEU A 54 -18.45 5.40 -11.24
CA LEU A 54 -18.95 6.34 -12.25
C LEU A 54 -18.08 7.61 -12.46
N LYS A 55 -16.86 7.66 -11.91
CA LYS A 55 -15.89 8.75 -12.10
C LYS A 55 -14.60 8.22 -12.73
N PRO A 56 -14.57 8.00 -14.05
CA PRO A 56 -13.45 7.32 -14.71
C PRO A 56 -12.13 8.08 -14.62
N THR A 57 -12.15 9.42 -14.65
CA THR A 57 -10.93 10.24 -14.50
C THR A 57 -10.35 10.18 -13.10
N GLU A 58 -11.20 10.25 -12.06
CA GLU A 58 -10.77 10.08 -10.66
C GLU A 58 -10.22 8.68 -10.41
N TYR A 59 -10.86 7.65 -10.99
CA TYR A 59 -10.39 6.28 -10.89
C TYR A 59 -9.05 6.08 -11.61
N ALA A 60 -8.85 6.67 -12.78
CA ALA A 60 -7.57 6.63 -13.48
C ALA A 60 -6.45 7.27 -12.66
N ALA A 61 -6.68 8.47 -12.09
CA ALA A 61 -5.71 9.14 -11.22
C ALA A 61 -5.41 8.32 -9.95
N TYR A 62 -6.41 7.62 -9.41
CA TYR A 62 -6.21 6.68 -8.31
C TYR A 62 -5.35 5.48 -8.71
N MET A 63 -5.56 4.92 -9.90
CA MET A 63 -4.72 3.82 -10.40
C MET A 63 -3.26 4.24 -10.59
N ASP A 64 -3.00 5.46 -11.06
CA ASP A 64 -1.64 6.00 -11.11
C ASP A 64 -1.01 6.08 -9.72
N LEU A 65 -1.78 6.51 -8.71
CA LEU A 65 -1.33 6.56 -7.33
C LEU A 65 -1.10 5.16 -6.74
N PHE A 66 -1.95 4.20 -7.05
CA PHE A 66 -1.77 2.80 -6.66
C PHE A 66 -0.48 2.21 -7.27
N ASN A 67 -0.25 2.43 -8.56
CA ASN A 67 0.98 2.00 -9.23
C ASN A 67 2.22 2.66 -8.59
N ALA A 68 2.13 3.95 -8.27
CA ALA A 68 3.21 4.66 -7.56
C ALA A 68 3.50 4.07 -6.17
N MET A 69 2.50 3.53 -5.47
CA MET A 69 2.73 2.80 -4.22
C MET A 69 3.48 1.49 -4.43
N VAL A 70 3.09 0.69 -5.43
CA VAL A 70 3.81 -0.54 -5.78
C VAL A 70 5.26 -0.22 -6.16
N ASP A 71 5.45 0.78 -7.01
CA ASP A 71 6.78 1.28 -7.41
C ASP A 71 7.59 1.76 -6.20
N ALA A 72 6.98 2.45 -5.24
CA ALA A 72 7.67 2.93 -4.05
C ALA A 72 8.17 1.77 -3.17
N ILE A 73 7.40 0.68 -3.08
CA ILE A 73 7.79 -0.54 -2.36
C ILE A 73 8.96 -1.22 -3.09
N LEU A 74 8.81 -1.48 -4.39
CA LEU A 74 9.80 -2.20 -5.20
C LEU A 74 11.11 -1.43 -5.39
N ASN A 75 11.04 -0.11 -5.54
CA ASN A 75 12.20 0.76 -5.77
C ASN A 75 12.77 1.34 -4.48
N CYS A 76 12.31 0.88 -3.30
CA CYS A 76 12.87 1.33 -2.04
C CYS A 76 14.38 1.05 -2.00
N LYS A 77 15.19 2.06 -1.68
CA LYS A 77 16.66 1.96 -1.66
C LYS A 77 17.21 1.12 -0.50
N LYS A 78 16.32 0.57 0.33
CA LYS A 78 16.61 -0.25 1.49
C LYS A 78 15.92 -1.60 1.31
N PRO A 79 16.52 -2.72 1.74
CA PRO A 79 15.83 -4.01 1.76
C PRO A 79 14.47 -3.91 2.45
N VAL A 80 13.40 -4.31 1.75
CA VAL A 80 12.04 -4.32 2.28
C VAL A 80 11.68 -5.76 2.62
N ILE A 81 11.31 -6.00 3.88
CA ILE A 81 10.83 -7.28 4.38
C ILE A 81 9.33 -7.17 4.57
N CYS A 82 8.56 -7.87 3.73
CA CYS A 82 7.12 -7.99 3.92
C CYS A 82 6.84 -9.03 5.01
N ARG A 83 6.54 -8.57 6.23
CA ARG A 83 6.14 -9.42 7.35
C ARG A 83 4.62 -9.56 7.39
N VAL A 84 4.11 -10.56 6.68
CA VAL A 84 2.68 -10.90 6.65
C VAL A 84 2.25 -11.43 8.02
N ASN A 85 1.26 -10.76 8.62
CA ASN A 85 0.75 -11.04 9.98
C ASN A 85 -0.75 -11.36 10.01
N GLY A 86 -1.32 -11.79 8.88
CA GLY A 86 -2.72 -12.16 8.76
C GLY A 86 -3.11 -12.36 7.29
N MET A 87 -4.42 -12.37 7.01
CA MET A 87 -4.95 -12.48 5.65
C MET A 87 -4.29 -11.49 4.67
N ARG A 88 -3.91 -12.00 3.49
CA ARG A 88 -3.32 -11.26 2.38
C ARG A 88 -4.05 -11.64 1.10
N VAL A 89 -4.85 -10.74 0.54
CA VAL A 89 -5.81 -11.07 -0.55
C VAL A 89 -5.81 -10.01 -1.63
N ALA A 90 -5.93 -10.41 -2.90
CA ALA A 90 -6.03 -9.53 -4.07
C ALA A 90 -4.94 -8.45 -4.09
N GLY A 91 -5.28 -7.17 -4.03
CA GLY A 91 -4.25 -6.11 -3.97
C GLY A 91 -3.34 -6.15 -2.75
N GLY A 92 -3.73 -6.85 -1.68
CA GLY A 92 -2.83 -7.19 -0.59
C GLY A 92 -1.70 -8.14 -1.00
N GLN A 93 -1.94 -8.99 -1.99
CA GLN A 93 -0.90 -9.79 -2.64
C GLN A 93 0.04 -8.89 -3.45
N GLU A 94 -0.49 -7.95 -4.22
CA GLU A 94 0.31 -7.04 -5.06
C GLU A 94 1.28 -6.18 -4.23
N ILE A 95 0.85 -5.64 -3.09
CA ILE A 95 1.70 -4.75 -2.26
C ILE A 95 2.66 -5.48 -1.30
N GLY A 96 2.54 -6.80 -1.17
CA GLY A 96 3.38 -7.60 -0.27
C GLY A 96 4.42 -8.46 -0.97
N MET A 97 4.61 -8.26 -2.28
CA MET A 97 5.54 -9.05 -3.11
C MET A 97 6.99 -8.81 -2.72
#